data_AF-A0A7W7FTT2-F1
#
_entry.id   AF-A0A7W7FTT2-F1
#
_cell.length_a   1.000
_cell.length_b   1.000
_cell.length_c   1.000
_cell.angle_alpha   90.00
_cell.angle_beta   90.00
_cell.angle_gamma   90.00
#
_symmetry.space_group_name_H-M   'P 1'
#
loop_
_entity.id
_entity.type
_entity.pdbx_description
1 polymer ?
#
loop_
_entity_poly.entity_id
_entity_poly.type
_entity_poly.pdbx_seq_one_letter_code
_entity_poly.pdbx_strand_id
1 'polypeptide(L)' 'MALETSRVSTESPCTLCRGTGYFEWTQPAPGPGGMVLRQLRHPCVHGCSGWWRQPAAERGRVVEGVTTAVLPP' A
#
# COMPACT_ATOMS: atom_id res chain seq x y z
N MET A 1 18.43 34.14 6.57
CA MET A 1 17.59 33.04 7.07
C MET A 1 16.89 32.44 5.86
N ALA A 2 17.35 31.29 5.39
CA ALA A 2 16.80 30.66 4.19
C ALA A 2 15.46 29.99 4.56
N LEU A 3 14.43 30.29 3.79
CA LEU A 3 13.18 29.54 3.80
C LEU A 3 13.48 28.18 3.19
N GLU A 4 13.48 27.14 4.00
CA GLU A 4 13.53 25.76 3.53
C GLU A 4 12.29 25.51 2.67
N THR A 5 12.48 25.63 1.35
CA THR A 5 11.57 25.11 0.34
C THR A 5 11.44 23.61 0.58
N SER A 6 10.43 23.22 1.35
CA SER A 6 9.87 21.88 1.26
C SER A 6 9.56 21.66 -0.21
N ARG A 7 10.25 20.67 -0.80
CA ARG A 7 9.96 20.18 -2.15
C ARG A 7 8.53 19.66 -2.14
N VAL A 8 7.56 20.51 -2.45
CA VAL A 8 6.33 20.07 -3.10
C VAL A 8 6.78 19.59 -4.47
N SER A 9 7.17 18.32 -4.54
CA SER A 9 7.24 17.64 -5.83
C SER A 9 5.83 17.71 -6.39
N THR A 10 5.67 18.30 -7.59
CA THR A 10 4.44 18.26 -8.39
C THR A 10 4.21 16.84 -8.93
N GLU A 11 4.34 15.85 -8.05
CA GLU A 11 4.10 14.46 -8.30
C GLU A 11 2.60 14.25 -8.07
N SER A 12 1.93 13.65 -9.04
CA SER A 12 0.51 13.32 -8.91
C SER A 12 0.30 12.58 -7.58
N PRO A 13 -0.79 12.90 -6.83
CA PRO A 13 -0.99 12.30 -5.52
C PRO A 13 -0.97 10.78 -5.67
N CYS A 14 -0.16 10.11 -4.84
CA CYS A 14 0.04 8.66 -4.87
C CYS A 14 -1.29 7.96 -5.13
N THR A 15 -1.42 7.23 -6.24
CA THR A 15 -2.72 6.68 -6.67
C THR A 15 -3.31 5.67 -5.68
N LEU A 16 -2.46 5.02 -4.87
CA LEU A 16 -2.86 4.04 -3.87
C LEU A 16 -3.53 4.70 -2.64
N CYS A 17 -2.86 5.67 -2.01
CA CYS A 17 -3.42 6.37 -0.84
C CYS A 17 -4.12 7.69 -1.18
N ARG A 18 -4.13 8.10 -2.46
CA ARG A 18 -4.63 9.40 -2.93
C ARG A 18 -4.03 10.60 -2.18
N GLY A 19 -2.78 10.46 -1.75
CA GLY A 19 -2.06 11.48 -0.99
C GLY A 19 -2.38 11.56 0.51
N THR A 20 -3.25 10.70 1.07
CA THR A 20 -3.60 10.74 2.51
C THR A 20 -2.51 10.17 3.42
N GLY A 21 -1.56 9.43 2.86
CA GLY A 21 -0.57 8.67 3.61
C GLY A 21 -1.08 7.32 4.12
N TYR A 22 -2.37 6.99 3.94
CA TYR A 22 -2.98 5.75 4.42
C TYR A 22 -3.86 5.07 3.35
N PHE A 23 -3.87 3.75 3.36
CA PHE A 23 -4.88 2.95 2.68
C PHE A 23 -5.96 2.56 3.70
N GLU A 24 -7.23 2.74 3.34
CA GLU A 24 -8.38 2.52 4.22
C GLU A 24 -9.37 1.56 3.56
N TRP A 25 -9.88 0.60 4.31
CA TRP A 25 -10.86 -0.37 3.83
C TRP A 25 -11.76 -0.85 4.96
N THR A 26 -12.89 -1.45 4.63
CA THR A 26 -13.74 -2.14 5.60
C THR A 26 -13.49 -3.64 5.55
N GLN A 27 -13.45 -4.28 6.71
CA GLN A 27 -13.30 -5.73 6.81
C GLN A 27 -14.29 -6.30 7.83
N PRO A 28 -14.98 -7.41 7.51
CA PRO A 28 -15.74 -8.16 8.49
C PRO A 28 -14.85 -8.65 9.64
N ALA A 29 -15.29 -8.44 10.87
CA ALA A 29 -14.61 -8.91 12.08
C ALA A 29 -15.64 -9.52 13.05
N PRO A 30 -15.24 -10.48 13.90
CA PRO A 30 -16.09 -11.02 14.94
C PRO A 30 -16.53 -9.93 15.93
N GLY A 31 -17.82 -9.89 16.24
CA GLY A 31 -18.42 -9.06 17.29
C GLY A 31 -19.39 -9.87 18.17
N PRO A 32 -19.94 -9.26 19.24
CA PRO A 32 -20.77 -9.98 20.22
C PRO A 32 -22.02 -10.65 19.66
N GLY A 33 -22.54 -10.18 18.52
CA GLY A 33 -23.75 -10.69 17.86
C GLY A 33 -23.53 -11.26 16.46
N GLY A 34 -22.29 -11.60 16.09
CA GLY A 34 -21.93 -12.06 14.75
C GLY A 34 -20.90 -11.17 14.07
N MET A 35 -20.87 -11.18 12.73
CA MET A 35 -19.88 -10.41 11.96
C MET A 35 -20.27 -8.93 11.86
N VAL A 36 -19.32 -8.04 12.15
CA VAL A 36 -19.48 -6.59 12.01
C VAL A 36 -18.44 -6.04 11.05
N LEU A 37 -18.78 -5.00 10.27
CA LEU A 37 -17.80 -4.31 9.44
C LEU A 37 -16.99 -3.35 10.31
N ARG A 38 -15.66 -3.50 10.26
CA ARG A 38 -14.73 -2.56 10.90
C ARG A 38 -13.96 -1.80 9.85
N GLN A 39 -13.88 -0.48 10.03
CA GLN A 39 -12.96 0.35 9.27
C GLN A 39 -11.53 0.06 9.74
N LEU A 40 -10.66 -0.26 8.79
CA LEU A 40 -9.23 -0.46 9.00
C LEU A 40 -8.46 0.60 8.21
N ARG A 41 -7.24 0.85 8.68
CA ARG A 41 -6.27 1.72 8.02
C ARG A 41 -4.88 1.13 8.12
N HIS A 42 -4.10 1.29 7.06
CA HIS A 42 -2.71 0.88 6.99
C HIS A 42 -1.87 2.02 6.42
N PRO A 43 -0.65 2.28 6.95
CA PRO A 43 0.27 3.22 6.33
C PRO A 43 0.50 2.91 4.85
N CYS A 44 0.53 3.92 3.98
CA CYS A 44 0.73 3.70 2.54
C CYS A 44 2.04 2.95 2.28
N VAL A 45 1.97 1.86 1.52
CA VAL A 45 3.12 0.97 1.33
C VAL A 45 4.24 1.57 0.49
N HIS A 46 3.93 2.62 -0.28
CA HIS A 46 4.93 3.44 -0.98
C HIS A 46 5.73 4.34 -0.03
N GLY A 47 5.42 4.35 1.27
CA GLY A 47 6.11 5.15 2.27
C GLY A 47 5.54 6.55 2.48
N CYS A 48 4.37 6.86 1.92
CA CYS A 48 3.76 8.20 2.02
C CYS A 48 3.35 8.59 3.46
N SER A 49 3.31 7.65 4.39
CA SER A 49 2.99 7.90 5.81
C SER A 49 4.12 8.55 6.60
N GLY A 50 5.36 8.53 6.08
CA GLY A 50 6.54 9.13 6.70
C GLY A 50 7.20 8.28 7.80
N TRP A 51 6.47 7.39 8.46
CA TRP A 51 6.99 6.59 9.59
C TRP A 51 7.03 5.08 9.32
N TRP A 52 6.26 4.62 8.34
CA TRP A 52 6.28 3.23 7.89
C TRP A 52 6.62 3.17 6.41
N ARG A 53 7.58 2.32 6.08
CA ARG A 53 7.90 1.92 4.71
C ARG A 53 7.98 0.41 4.71
N GLN A 54 7.48 -0.21 3.65
CA GLN A 54 7.67 -1.65 3.49
C GLN A 54 9.17 -1.94 3.60
N PRO A 55 9.60 -2.80 4.55
CA PRO A 55 10.97 -3.30 4.55
C PRO A 55 11.24 -3.79 3.14
N ALA A 56 12.35 -3.36 2.51
CA ALA A 56 12.65 -3.74 1.13
C ALA A 56 12.45 -5.26 1.04
N ALA A 57 11.37 -5.69 0.38
CA ALA A 57 11.07 -7.10 0.26
C ALA A 57 12.34 -7.68 -0.33
N GLU A 58 13.00 -8.58 0.42
CA GLU A 58 14.31 -9.06 0.04
C GLU A 58 14.23 -9.47 -1.42
N ARG A 59 14.96 -8.77 -2.29
CA ARG A 59 14.86 -8.88 -3.75
C ARG A 59 15.33 -10.26 -4.26
N GLY A 60 15.41 -11.26 -3.40
CA GLY A 60 16.03 -12.55 -3.62
C GLY A 60 15.07 -13.70 -3.92
N ARG A 61 13.74 -13.51 -3.87
CA ARG A 61 12.79 -14.58 -4.21
C ARG A 61 11.58 -14.05 -4.97
N VAL A 62 11.81 -13.69 -6.23
CA VAL A 62 10.73 -13.66 -7.22
C VAL A 62 10.27 -15.11 -7.38
N VAL A 63 8.98 -15.37 -7.16
CA VAL A 63 8.39 -16.63 -7.66
C VAL A 63 8.38 -16.46 -9.16
N GLU A 64 9.29 -17.14 -9.85
CA GLU A 64 9.22 -17.23 -11.32
C GLU A 64 7.82 -17.73 -11.65
N GLY A 65 7.01 -16.85 -12.24
CA GLY A 65 5.67 -17.22 -12.66
C GLY A 65 5.84 -18.39 -13.61
N VAL A 66 5.20 -19.51 -13.30
CA VAL A 66 5.01 -20.59 -14.28
C VAL A 66 4.35 -19.91 -15.47
N THR A 67 5.14 -19.64 -16.51
CA THR A 67 4.61 -19.39 -17.84
C THR A 67 3.92 -20.70 -18.20
N THR A 68 2.61 -20.74 -17.96
CA THR A 68 1.77 -21.79 -18.52
C THR A 68 1.85 -21.61 -20.03
N ALA A 69 2.81 -22.30 -20.64
CA ALA A 69 2.84 -22.47 -22.08
C ALA A 69 1.54 -23.19 -22.42
N VAL A 70 0.58 -22.44 -22.98
CA VAL A 70 -0.53 -23.03 -23.70
C VAL A 70 0.10 -23.80 -24.86
N LEU A 71 0.17 -25.13 -24.75
CA LEU A 71 0.45 -25.98 -25.89
C LEU A 71 -0.67 -25.75 -26.91
N PRO A 72 -0.37 -25.32 -28.15
CA PRO A 72 -1.29 -25.56 -29.25
C PRO A 72 -1.37 -27.08 -29.51
N PRO A 73 -2.45 -27.59 -30.12
CA PRO A 73 -2.59 -29.01 -30.41
C PRO A 73 -1.45 -29.56 -31.27
#